data_AF-O01255-F1
#
_entry.id   AF-O01255-F1
#
_cell.length_a   1.000
_cell.length_b   1.000
_cell.length_c   1.000
_cell.angle_alpha   90.00
_cell.angle_beta   90.00
_cell.angle_gamma   90.00
#
_symmetry.space_group_name_H-M   'P 1'
#
loop_
_entity.id
_entity.type
_entity.pdbx_description
1 polymer ?
#
loop_
_entity_poly.entity_id
_entity_poly.type
_entity_poly.pdbx_seq_one_letter_code
_entity_poly.pdbx_strand_id
1 'polypeptide(L)'
;MDFLNDFDPSDDENNCKHQEKPTYLPFKPNFHEKYWYRNALKENQTATAITEIDLFRVADCYHNGDFECAENILTGLRESTKNNRTHEIMLIDSLLQCSIKKTSELSSPETSISLQFLSYYESILVDFGDQIQFLRTKAFLLSKLPFTSNYQKEFKNTMALLCQLCGSFENWQLFEIGSKYFTKLEMFGLKLKMKKVLKYEIDHSKGFIQEKLKKRLEKITKELNELEGELESNIIESIHSSINSHKDTTTVESTPNSEFRAHESRSKNKLIPVSDQPATIEDFFHRFPFLSF
;
A
#
# COMPACT_ATOMS: atom_id res chain seq x y z
N MET A 1 10.54 11.67 25.45
CA MET A 1 11.92 11.31 25.05
C MET A 1 11.95 11.45 23.55
N ASP A 2 12.61 12.50 23.04
CA ASP A 2 12.64 12.84 21.62
C ASP A 2 13.49 11.84 20.84
N PHE A 3 12.86 10.77 20.36
CA PHE A 3 13.47 9.77 19.47
C PHE A 3 13.83 10.32 18.07
N LEU A 4 13.44 11.57 17.78
CA LEU A 4 13.64 12.22 16.49
C LEU A 4 14.99 12.93 16.33
N ASN A 5 15.80 13.01 17.39
CA ASN A 5 17.13 13.63 17.33
C ASN A 5 18.27 12.65 17.02
N ASP A 6 17.99 11.35 16.92
CA ASP A 6 19.01 10.33 16.59
C ASP A 6 19.13 10.03 15.08
N PHE A 7 18.33 10.69 14.23
CA PHE A 7 18.50 10.64 12.78
C PHE A 7 19.34 11.83 12.33
N ASP A 8 20.66 11.70 12.48
CA ASP A 8 21.62 12.58 11.82
C ASP A 8 21.50 12.37 10.29
N PRO A 9 21.16 13.41 9.50
CA PRO A 9 21.23 13.30 8.06
C PRO A 9 22.71 13.19 7.70
N SER A 10 23.19 11.97 7.49
CA SER A 10 24.54 11.75 6.99
C SER A 10 24.62 12.24 5.54
N ASP A 11 24.92 13.54 5.38
CA ASP A 11 25.57 14.11 4.20
C ASP A 11 26.99 13.52 4.13
N ASP A 12 27.09 12.24 3.78
CA ASP A 12 28.36 11.51 3.63
C ASP A 12 29.10 11.91 2.33
N GLU A 13 28.79 13.08 1.75
CA GLU A 13 29.43 13.57 0.52
C GLU A 13 30.59 14.56 0.74
N ASN A 14 30.90 15.05 1.95
CA ASN A 14 31.81 16.21 2.07
C ASN A 14 32.98 16.18 3.07
N ASN A 15 33.34 15.05 3.69
CA ASN A 15 34.54 15.01 4.57
C ASN A 15 35.35 13.70 4.52
N CYS A 16 35.92 13.36 3.37
CA CYS A 16 37.05 12.42 3.30
C CYS A 16 38.37 13.17 3.03
N LYS A 17 39.00 13.66 4.11
CA LYS A 17 40.40 14.11 4.09
C LYS A 17 41.32 12.89 3.91
N HIS A 18 42.07 12.88 2.82
CA HIS A 18 43.35 12.20 2.58
C HIS A 18 43.67 10.96 3.44
N GLN A 19 43.19 9.80 3.00
CA GLN A 19 43.85 8.51 3.23
C GLN A 19 43.96 7.80 1.88
N GLU A 20 45.18 7.40 1.51
CA GLU A 20 45.45 6.59 0.32
C GLU A 20 44.68 5.27 0.43
N LYS A 21 43.51 5.20 -0.21
CA LYS A 21 42.69 3.99 -0.28
C LYS A 21 43.26 3.04 -1.34
N PRO A 22 43.18 1.71 -1.14
CA PRO A 22 43.52 0.73 -2.16
C PRO A 22 42.73 1.03 -3.44
N THR A 23 43.40 1.00 -4.59
CA THR A 23 42.77 1.15 -5.90
C THR A 23 41.90 -0.07 -6.17
N TYR A 24 40.63 -0.04 -5.77
CA TYR A 24 39.66 -1.04 -6.18
C TYR A 24 39.37 -0.86 -7.67
N LEU A 25 39.40 -1.95 -8.44
CA LEU A 25 38.83 -1.94 -9.80
C LEU A 25 37.36 -1.51 -9.68
N PRO A 26 36.92 -0.44 -10.36
CA PRO A 26 35.53 -0.03 -10.30
C PRO A 26 34.66 -1.17 -10.80
N PHE A 27 33.61 -1.48 -10.03
CA PHE A 27 32.51 -2.31 -10.53
C PHE A 27 32.05 -1.70 -11.85
N LYS A 28 32.18 -2.47 -12.94
CA LYS A 28 31.50 -2.19 -14.19
C LYS A 28 30.30 -3.14 -14.23
N PRO A 29 29.10 -2.68 -13.85
CA PRO A 29 27.90 -3.46 -14.07
C PRO A 29 27.87 -3.83 -15.55
N ASN A 30 27.88 -5.12 -15.88
CA ASN A 30 27.61 -5.54 -17.25
C ASN A 30 26.09 -5.42 -17.45
N PHE A 31 25.61 -4.18 -17.57
CA PHE A 31 24.19 -3.86 -17.76
C PHE A 31 23.59 -4.51 -19.01
N HIS A 32 24.41 -5.12 -19.87
CA HIS A 32 23.99 -5.84 -21.07
C HIS A 32 23.62 -7.30 -20.80
N GLU A 33 24.01 -7.88 -19.65
CA GLU A 33 23.59 -9.22 -19.28
C GLU A 33 22.32 -9.17 -18.42
N LYS A 34 21.24 -9.72 -18.98
CA LYS A 34 20.04 -10.00 -18.20
C LYS A 34 20.45 -10.88 -17.01
N TYR A 35 20.13 -10.46 -15.79
CA TYR A 35 20.42 -11.18 -14.54
C TYR A 35 21.87 -11.16 -14.03
N TRP A 36 22.69 -10.16 -14.40
CA TRP A 36 24.08 -10.00 -13.91
C TRP A 36 24.23 -10.14 -12.38
N TYR A 37 23.23 -9.71 -11.61
CA TYR A 37 23.21 -9.71 -10.15
C TYR A 37 23.19 -11.13 -9.53
N ARG A 38 22.72 -12.15 -10.26
CA ARG A 38 22.62 -13.52 -9.72
C ARG A 38 23.99 -14.07 -9.33
N ASN A 39 25.00 -13.83 -10.16
CA ASN A 39 26.36 -14.33 -9.96
C ASN A 39 27.32 -13.24 -9.44
N ALA A 40 26.83 -12.03 -9.13
CA ALA A 40 27.68 -10.96 -8.64
C ALA A 40 28.33 -11.35 -7.30
N LEU A 41 29.66 -11.34 -7.26
CA LEU A 41 30.43 -11.53 -6.03
C LEU A 41 30.30 -10.27 -5.18
N LYS A 42 29.94 -10.43 -3.91
CA LYS A 42 29.86 -9.33 -2.93
C LYS A 42 31.24 -8.93 -2.39
N GLU A 43 32.22 -9.82 -2.51
CA GLU A 43 33.58 -9.59 -2.02
C GLU A 43 34.18 -8.35 -2.69
N ASN A 44 34.76 -7.46 -1.87
CA ASN A 44 35.38 -6.19 -2.27
C ASN A 44 34.44 -5.16 -2.92
N GLN A 45 33.12 -5.33 -2.81
CA GLN A 45 32.14 -4.33 -3.23
C GLN A 45 31.90 -3.29 -2.14
N THR A 46 31.43 -2.10 -2.52
CA THR A 46 30.96 -1.09 -1.55
C THR A 46 29.66 -1.56 -0.91
N ALA A 47 29.35 -1.06 0.31
CA ALA A 47 28.10 -1.40 0.99
C ALA A 47 26.87 -1.10 0.12
N THR A 48 26.86 0.04 -0.58
CA THR A 48 25.79 0.41 -1.52
C THR A 48 25.62 -0.60 -2.65
N ALA A 49 26.72 -1.07 -3.26
CA ALA A 49 26.67 -2.07 -4.33
C ALA A 49 26.19 -3.43 -3.81
N ILE A 50 26.58 -3.82 -2.59
CA ILE A 50 26.09 -5.05 -1.95
C ILE A 50 24.57 -4.96 -1.75
N THR A 51 24.08 -3.85 -1.20
CA THR A 51 22.64 -3.62 -1.01
C THR A 51 21.89 -3.66 -2.34
N GLU A 52 22.41 -3.01 -3.38
CA GLU A 52 21.77 -3.02 -4.70
C GLU A 52 21.71 -4.44 -5.30
N ILE A 53 22.81 -5.19 -5.25
CA ILE A 53 22.85 -6.60 -5.70
C ILE A 53 21.79 -7.43 -4.96
N ASP A 54 21.69 -7.27 -3.65
CA ASP A 54 20.73 -8.01 -2.84
C ASP A 54 19.29 -7.61 -3.13
N LEU A 55 19.00 -6.32 -3.33
CA LEU A 55 17.66 -5.86 -3.73
C LEU A 55 17.26 -6.41 -5.11
N PHE A 56 18.19 -6.51 -6.07
CA PHE A 56 17.91 -7.17 -7.34
C PHE A 56 17.65 -8.67 -7.18
N ARG A 57 18.38 -9.36 -6.29
CA ARG A 57 18.12 -10.77 -5.96
C ARG A 57 16.78 -10.98 -5.27
N VAL A 58 16.39 -10.08 -4.36
CA VAL A 58 15.06 -10.08 -3.74
C VAL A 58 13.98 -9.95 -4.80
N ALA A 59 14.11 -8.98 -5.72
CA ALA A 59 13.14 -8.80 -6.80
C ALA A 59 13.00 -10.05 -7.68
N ASP A 60 14.12 -10.74 -7.95
CA ASP A 60 14.13 -11.99 -8.69
C ASP A 60 13.47 -13.15 -7.94
N CYS A 61 13.83 -13.36 -6.67
CA CYS A 61 13.21 -14.38 -5.82
C CYS A 61 11.69 -14.12 -5.70
N TYR A 62 11.28 -12.88 -5.47
CA TYR A 62 9.87 -12.50 -5.41
C TYR A 62 9.12 -12.72 -6.74
N HIS A 63 9.75 -12.40 -7.88
CA HIS A 63 9.16 -12.65 -9.20
C HIS A 63 8.94 -14.14 -9.47
N ASN A 64 9.87 -14.99 -9.01
CA ASN A 64 9.81 -16.44 -9.18
C ASN A 64 8.95 -17.14 -8.11
N GLY A 65 8.37 -16.41 -7.16
CA GLY A 65 7.55 -16.95 -6.08
C GLY A 65 8.35 -17.57 -4.92
N ASP A 66 9.66 -17.37 -4.88
CA ASP A 66 10.54 -17.82 -3.80
C ASP A 66 10.59 -16.75 -2.69
N PHE A 67 9.50 -16.66 -1.93
CA PHE A 67 9.35 -15.65 -0.88
C PHE A 67 10.26 -15.91 0.33
N GLU A 68 10.65 -17.17 0.56
CA GLU A 68 11.57 -17.54 1.65
C GLU A 68 13.00 -17.09 1.33
N CYS A 69 13.48 -17.28 0.10
CA CYS A 69 14.74 -16.67 -0.36
C CYS A 69 14.73 -15.15 -0.16
N ALA A 70 13.66 -14.48 -0.62
CA ALA A 70 13.54 -13.03 -0.54
C ALA A 70 13.55 -12.53 0.91
N GLU A 71 12.79 -13.18 1.80
CA GLU A 71 12.72 -12.88 3.23
C GLU A 71 14.08 -13.02 3.92
N ASN A 72 14.84 -14.07 3.61
CA ASN A 72 16.18 -14.29 4.17
C ASN A 72 17.16 -13.18 3.76
N ILE A 73 17.14 -12.76 2.49
CA ILE A 73 18.01 -11.67 2.01
C ILE A 73 17.62 -10.33 2.66
N LEU A 74 16.31 -10.03 2.72
CA LEU A 74 15.79 -8.80 3.34
C LEU A 74 16.11 -8.71 4.82
N THR A 75 15.99 -9.83 5.55
CA THR A 75 16.35 -9.92 6.97
C THR A 75 17.84 -9.64 7.17
N GLY A 76 18.70 -10.27 6.35
CA GLY A 76 20.14 -10.02 6.38
C GLY A 76 20.51 -8.58 6.06
N LEU A 77 19.84 -7.94 5.09
CA LEU A 77 20.02 -6.51 4.81
C LEU A 77 19.66 -5.69 6.05
N ARG A 78 18.47 -5.89 6.61
CA ARG A 78 17.98 -5.14 7.77
C ARG A 78 18.90 -5.23 8.99
N GLU A 79 19.50 -6.39 9.24
CA GLU A 79 20.42 -6.60 10.37
C GLU A 79 21.82 -6.04 10.14
N SER A 80 22.29 -5.98 8.88
CA SER A 80 23.67 -5.64 8.54
C SER A 80 23.88 -4.17 8.16
N THR A 81 22.82 -3.43 7.86
CA THR A 81 22.91 -2.03 7.45
C THR A 81 22.35 -1.08 8.51
N LYS A 82 23.05 0.04 8.75
CA LYS A 82 22.49 1.19 9.48
C LYS A 82 21.47 1.87 8.58
N ASN A 83 20.21 1.45 8.68
CA ASN A 83 19.16 1.97 7.83
C ASN A 83 18.75 3.37 8.27
N ASN A 84 18.72 4.30 7.31
CA ASN A 84 17.90 5.49 7.51
C ASN A 84 16.42 5.07 7.54
N ARG A 85 15.56 5.95 8.03
CA ARG A 85 14.12 5.68 8.17
C ARG A 85 13.44 5.24 6.86
N THR A 86 13.79 5.85 5.74
CA THR A 86 13.23 5.50 4.42
C THR A 86 13.62 4.08 4.00
N HIS A 87 14.88 3.68 4.22
CA HIS A 87 15.33 2.32 3.97
C HIS A 87 14.65 1.32 4.92
N GLU A 88 14.46 1.70 6.19
CA GLU A 88 13.78 0.86 7.17
C GLU A 88 12.31 0.62 6.80
N ILE A 89 11.59 1.66 6.38
CA ILE A 89 10.24 1.56 5.82
C ILE A 89 10.20 0.60 4.63
N MET A 90 11.10 0.77 3.66
CA MET A 90 11.18 -0.08 2.47
C MET A 90 11.42 -1.56 2.83
N LEU A 91 12.34 -1.83 3.76
CA LEU A 91 12.68 -3.19 4.18
C LEU A 91 11.51 -3.86 4.92
N ILE A 92 10.89 -3.15 5.86
CA ILE A 92 9.73 -3.69 6.60
C ILE A 92 8.57 -3.96 5.65
N ASP A 93 8.25 -3.02 4.75
CA ASP A 93 7.20 -3.21 3.75
C ASP A 93 7.49 -4.45 2.89
N SER A 94 8.72 -4.60 2.40
CA SER A 94 9.14 -5.74 1.58
C SER A 94 9.04 -7.08 2.33
N LEU A 95 9.42 -7.11 3.62
CA LEU A 95 9.29 -8.30 4.47
C LEU A 95 7.82 -8.67 4.66
N LEU A 96 6.96 -7.69 4.98
CA LEU A 96 5.51 -7.90 5.10
C LEU A 96 4.91 -8.43 3.80
N GLN A 97 5.30 -7.89 2.65
CA GLN A 97 4.86 -8.38 1.34
C GLN A 97 5.28 -9.84 1.10
N CYS A 98 6.48 -10.24 1.51
CA CYS A 98 6.91 -11.65 1.44
C CYS A 98 5.98 -12.53 2.28
N SER A 99 5.71 -12.18 3.54
CA SER A 99 4.78 -12.93 4.41
C SER A 99 3.38 -13.02 3.79
N ILE A 100 2.83 -11.92 3.29
CA ILE A 100 1.51 -11.85 2.66
C ILE A 100 1.41 -12.78 1.43
N LYS A 101 2.48 -12.93 0.66
CA LYS A 101 2.49 -13.71 -0.58
C LYS A 101 2.81 -15.18 -0.39
N LYS A 102 3.58 -15.53 0.65
CA LYS A 102 4.06 -16.90 0.92
C LYS A 102 2.93 -17.91 1.05
N THR A 103 1.84 -17.55 1.71
CA THR A 103 0.73 -18.47 2.00
C THR A 103 -0.65 -17.84 1.76
N SER A 104 -1.68 -18.69 1.69
CA SER A 104 -3.08 -18.22 1.69
C SER A 104 -3.47 -17.60 3.03
N GLU A 105 -2.98 -18.19 4.13
CA GLU A 105 -3.21 -17.78 5.52
C GLU A 105 -1.91 -17.86 6.31
N LEU A 106 -1.67 -16.90 7.21
CA LEU A 106 -0.45 -16.85 8.02
C LEU A 106 -0.54 -17.81 9.20
N SER A 107 0.56 -18.48 9.52
CA SER A 107 0.67 -19.24 10.76
C SER A 107 0.65 -18.30 11.99
N SER A 108 0.38 -18.85 13.18
CA SER A 108 0.36 -18.03 14.41
C SER A 108 1.70 -17.31 14.69
N PRO A 109 2.89 -17.93 14.52
CA PRO A 109 4.16 -17.24 14.68
C PRO A 109 4.36 -16.11 13.66
N GLU A 110 4.09 -16.38 12.37
CA GLU A 110 4.22 -15.38 11.30
C GLU A 110 3.27 -14.20 11.54
N THR A 111 2.04 -14.46 11.98
CA THR A 111 1.08 -13.42 12.35
C THR A 111 1.64 -12.49 13.42
N SER A 112 2.23 -13.03 14.49
CA SER A 112 2.81 -12.21 15.57
C SER A 112 3.95 -11.33 15.07
N ILE A 113 4.85 -11.88 14.25
CA ILE A 113 6.00 -11.15 13.69
C ILE A 113 5.50 -10.05 12.74
N SER A 114 4.57 -10.36 11.84
CA SER A 114 4.02 -9.38 10.91
C SER A 114 3.29 -8.24 11.64
N LEU A 115 2.56 -8.52 12.73
CA LEU A 115 1.92 -7.48 13.53
C LEU A 115 2.94 -6.58 14.25
N GLN A 116 4.04 -7.14 14.73
CA GLN A 116 5.14 -6.35 15.32
C GLN A 116 5.80 -5.44 14.28
N PHE A 117 6.11 -5.97 13.10
CA PHE A 117 6.62 -5.17 11.98
C PHE A 117 5.65 -4.08 11.55
N LEU A 118 4.36 -4.39 11.48
CA LEU A 118 3.34 -3.40 11.13
C LEU A 118 3.28 -2.28 12.18
N SER A 119 3.30 -2.60 13.47
CA SER A 119 3.31 -1.59 14.55
C SER A 119 4.56 -0.71 14.49
N TYR A 120 5.72 -1.29 14.20
CA TYR A 120 6.95 -0.51 14.05
C TYR A 120 6.91 0.38 12.79
N TYR A 121 6.41 -0.13 11.67
CA TYR A 121 6.20 0.64 10.45
C TYR A 121 5.29 1.86 10.71
N GLU A 122 4.18 1.67 11.42
CA GLU A 122 3.28 2.77 11.79
C GLU A 122 3.98 3.87 12.62
N SER A 123 4.91 3.49 13.49
CA SER A 123 5.62 4.42 14.38
C SER A 123 6.65 5.31 13.67
N ILE A 124 7.07 4.94 12.45
CA ILE A 124 8.13 5.63 11.70
C ILE A 124 7.62 6.36 10.46
N LEU A 125 6.29 6.44 10.26
CA LEU A 125 5.68 7.18 9.16
C LEU A 125 5.97 8.68 9.27
N VAL A 126 6.24 9.34 8.14
CA VAL A 126 6.64 10.76 8.13
C VAL A 126 5.72 11.58 7.26
N ASP A 127 5.35 11.03 6.12
CA ASP A 127 4.63 11.74 5.10
C ASP A 127 3.41 10.94 4.59
N PHE A 128 2.58 11.65 3.85
CA PHE A 128 1.38 11.12 3.25
C PHE A 128 1.64 9.91 2.34
N GLY A 129 2.77 9.87 1.64
CA GLY A 129 3.16 8.74 0.80
C GLY A 129 3.40 7.48 1.61
N ASP A 130 4.15 7.61 2.72
CA ASP A 130 4.38 6.52 3.68
C ASP A 130 3.05 6.00 4.23
N GLN A 131 2.14 6.89 4.63
CA GLN A 131 0.84 6.49 5.20
C GLN A 131 -0.03 5.73 4.19
N ILE A 132 -0.05 6.13 2.92
CA ILE A 132 -0.77 5.39 1.88
C ILE A 132 -0.17 4.00 1.71
N GLN A 133 1.16 3.89 1.61
CA GLN A 133 1.84 2.61 1.43
C GLN A 133 1.59 1.68 2.63
N PHE A 134 1.76 2.22 3.85
CA PHE A 134 1.46 1.53 5.09
C PHE A 134 0.02 1.01 5.14
N LEU A 135 -0.99 1.84 4.88
CA LEU A 135 -2.39 1.44 4.93
C LEU A 135 -2.74 0.36 3.89
N ARG A 136 -2.12 0.41 2.69
CA ARG A 136 -2.25 -0.66 1.69
C ARG A 136 -1.69 -1.97 2.22
N THR A 137 -0.46 -1.96 2.74
CA THR A 137 0.19 -3.14 3.30
C THR A 137 -0.58 -3.69 4.51
N LYS A 138 -1.09 -2.81 5.38
CA LYS A 138 -1.98 -3.16 6.49
C LYS A 138 -3.25 -3.87 6.02
N ALA A 139 -3.93 -3.35 4.99
CA ALA A 139 -5.12 -3.98 4.42
C ALA A 139 -4.80 -5.38 3.84
N PHE A 140 -3.69 -5.52 3.11
CA PHE A 140 -3.24 -6.83 2.62
C PHE A 140 -2.97 -7.81 3.76
N LEU A 141 -2.27 -7.38 4.81
CA LEU A 141 -1.99 -8.23 5.97
C LEU A 141 -3.28 -8.66 6.67
N LEU A 142 -4.18 -7.72 6.99
CA LEU A 142 -5.46 -7.99 7.65
C LEU A 142 -6.33 -8.97 6.83
N SER A 143 -6.24 -8.95 5.50
CA SER A 143 -6.98 -9.91 4.66
C SER A 143 -6.45 -11.34 4.76
N LYS A 144 -5.20 -11.54 5.21
CA LYS A 144 -4.55 -12.84 5.43
C LYS A 144 -4.74 -13.41 6.83
N LEU A 145 -5.15 -12.58 7.80
CA LEU A 145 -5.39 -13.02 9.17
C LEU A 145 -6.70 -13.80 9.30
N PRO A 146 -6.85 -14.70 10.29
CA PRO A 146 -8.10 -15.41 10.54
C PRO A 146 -9.29 -14.45 10.71
N PHE A 147 -10.48 -14.85 10.28
CA PHE A 147 -11.65 -13.98 10.44
C PHE A 147 -12.00 -13.78 11.93
N THR A 148 -11.98 -12.52 12.38
CA THR A 148 -12.51 -12.10 13.68
C THR A 148 -13.24 -10.76 13.52
N SER A 149 -14.18 -10.45 14.42
CA SER A 149 -14.87 -9.14 14.41
C SER A 149 -13.89 -7.97 14.60
N ASN A 150 -12.82 -8.17 15.36
CA ASN A 150 -11.78 -7.16 15.56
C ASN A 150 -11.02 -6.87 14.26
N TYR A 151 -10.55 -7.89 13.56
CA TYR A 151 -9.85 -7.69 12.28
C TYR A 151 -10.77 -7.21 11.17
N GLN A 152 -12.05 -7.60 11.19
CA GLN A 152 -13.06 -7.04 10.30
C GLN A 152 -13.17 -5.52 10.49
N LYS A 153 -13.34 -5.06 11.74
CA LYS A 153 -13.41 -3.63 12.06
C LYS A 153 -12.12 -2.91 11.68
N GLU A 154 -10.97 -3.49 11.99
CA GLU A 154 -9.67 -2.89 11.67
C GLU A 154 -9.44 -2.80 10.16
N PHE A 155 -9.85 -3.81 9.39
CA PHE A 155 -9.79 -3.80 7.94
C PHE A 155 -10.67 -2.68 7.36
N LYS A 156 -11.95 -2.60 7.80
CA LYS A 156 -12.87 -1.55 7.36
C LYS A 156 -12.33 -0.14 7.69
N ASN A 157 -11.80 0.06 8.91
CA ASN A 157 -11.19 1.33 9.32
C ASN A 157 -9.95 1.69 8.49
N THR A 158 -9.08 0.71 8.23
CA THR A 158 -7.89 0.89 7.39
C THR A 158 -8.28 1.34 5.98
N MET A 159 -9.30 0.69 5.40
CA MET A 159 -9.81 1.05 4.08
C MET A 159 -10.49 2.42 4.06
N ALA A 160 -11.23 2.79 5.12
CA ALA A 160 -11.83 4.12 5.26
C ALA A 160 -10.76 5.23 5.22
N LEU A 161 -9.69 5.08 6.02
CA LEU A 161 -8.56 6.01 6.02
C LEU A 161 -7.87 6.06 4.65
N LEU A 162 -7.61 4.90 4.03
CA LEU A 162 -6.94 4.82 2.73
C LEU A 162 -7.75 5.52 1.62
N CYS A 163 -9.06 5.27 1.55
CA CYS A 163 -9.92 5.90 0.56
C CYS A 163 -10.18 7.39 0.85
N GLN A 164 -10.07 7.83 2.10
CA GLN A 164 -10.09 9.25 2.43
C GLN A 164 -8.81 9.97 1.97
N LEU A 165 -7.65 9.37 2.20
CA LEU A 165 -6.36 9.91 1.75
C LEU A 165 -6.27 9.94 0.22
N CYS A 166 -6.68 8.85 -0.43
CA CYS A 166 -6.62 8.70 -1.87
C CYS A 166 -7.77 7.84 -2.36
N GLY A 167 -8.82 8.48 -2.86
CA GLY A 167 -10.04 7.81 -3.35
C GLY A 167 -9.92 7.18 -4.74
N SER A 168 -8.73 6.74 -5.18
CA SER A 168 -8.52 6.16 -6.51
C SER A 168 -9.25 4.82 -6.68
N PHE A 169 -9.52 4.42 -7.93
CA PHE A 169 -10.13 3.14 -8.22
C PHE A 169 -9.32 1.98 -7.62
N GLU A 170 -7.98 2.01 -7.69
CA GLU A 170 -7.12 0.98 -7.12
C GLU A 170 -7.35 0.80 -5.61
N ASN A 171 -7.49 1.89 -4.86
CA ASN A 171 -7.73 1.82 -3.42
C ASN A 171 -9.14 1.30 -3.11
N TRP A 172 -10.15 1.71 -3.89
CA TRP A 172 -11.48 1.10 -3.75
C TRP A 172 -11.44 -0.40 -4.10
N GLN A 173 -10.68 -0.80 -5.12
CA GLN A 173 -10.55 -2.20 -5.50
C GLN A 173 -9.93 -3.07 -4.39
N LEU A 174 -9.08 -2.50 -3.52
CA LEU A 174 -8.51 -3.23 -2.38
C LEU A 174 -9.55 -3.70 -1.35
N PHE A 175 -10.80 -3.24 -1.38
CA PHE A 175 -11.83 -3.89 -0.59
C PHE A 175 -12.04 -5.37 -0.97
N GLU A 176 -11.79 -5.74 -2.23
CA GLU A 176 -12.01 -7.10 -2.75
C GLU A 176 -11.12 -8.17 -2.09
N ILE A 177 -9.89 -7.80 -1.68
CA ILE A 177 -8.98 -8.75 -1.01
C ILE A 177 -9.51 -9.16 0.37
N GLY A 178 -10.31 -8.29 1.00
CA GLY A 178 -10.96 -8.54 2.28
C GLY A 178 -12.41 -8.96 2.13
N SER A 179 -12.84 -9.53 0.99
CA SER A 179 -14.24 -9.87 0.71
C SER A 179 -14.95 -10.66 1.83
N LYS A 180 -14.22 -11.50 2.56
CA LYS A 180 -14.71 -12.23 3.75
C LYS A 180 -15.24 -11.34 4.88
N TYR A 181 -14.86 -10.06 4.89
CA TYR A 181 -15.26 -9.06 5.89
C TYR A 181 -16.53 -8.30 5.52
N PHE A 182 -17.15 -8.60 4.38
CA PHE A 182 -18.29 -7.87 3.86
C PHE A 182 -19.49 -8.77 3.61
N THR A 183 -20.67 -8.29 3.94
CA THR A 183 -21.92 -8.95 3.51
C THR A 183 -22.16 -8.72 2.01
N LYS A 184 -23.08 -9.49 1.41
CA LYS A 184 -23.50 -9.29 0.02
C LYS A 184 -24.01 -7.87 -0.25
N LEU A 185 -24.73 -7.29 0.71
CA LEU A 185 -25.22 -5.90 0.67
C LEU A 185 -24.06 -4.91 0.59
N GLU A 186 -23.08 -5.06 1.47
CA GLU A 186 -21.90 -4.18 1.51
C GLU A 186 -21.07 -4.32 0.22
N MET A 187 -20.91 -5.55 -0.27
CA MET A 187 -20.22 -5.83 -1.54
C MET A 187 -20.93 -5.18 -2.72
N PHE A 188 -22.27 -5.20 -2.76
CA PHE A 188 -23.03 -4.50 -3.80
C PHE A 188 -22.78 -2.99 -3.78
N GLY A 189 -22.84 -2.36 -2.60
CA GLY A 189 -22.53 -0.94 -2.44
C GLY A 189 -21.09 -0.59 -2.83
N LEU A 190 -20.12 -1.42 -2.45
CA LEU A 190 -18.72 -1.28 -2.84
C LEU A 190 -18.55 -1.31 -4.36
N LYS A 191 -19.17 -2.28 -5.03
CA LYS A 191 -19.09 -2.42 -6.49
C LYS A 191 -19.75 -1.26 -7.22
N LEU A 192 -20.86 -0.73 -6.70
CA LEU A 192 -21.49 0.49 -7.24
C LEU A 192 -20.57 1.70 -7.09
N LYS A 193 -19.90 1.85 -5.94
CA LYS A 193 -18.94 2.93 -5.72
C LYS A 193 -17.72 2.79 -6.63
N MET A 194 -17.14 1.60 -6.74
CA MET A 194 -16.05 1.29 -7.68
C MET A 194 -16.44 1.61 -9.12
N LYS A 195 -17.66 1.23 -9.56
CA LYS A 195 -18.21 1.57 -10.88
C LYS A 195 -18.26 3.08 -11.11
N LYS A 196 -18.69 3.85 -10.11
CA LYS A 196 -18.76 5.32 -10.17
C LYS A 196 -17.36 5.95 -10.31
N VAL A 197 -16.39 5.52 -9.51
CA VAL A 197 -15.01 6.01 -9.57
C VAL A 197 -14.36 5.65 -10.90
N LEU A 198 -14.53 4.40 -11.36
CA LEU A 198 -13.97 3.93 -12.61
C LEU A 198 -14.54 4.64 -13.84
N LYS A 199 -15.83 4.97 -13.84
CA LYS A 199 -16.45 5.79 -14.90
C LYS A 199 -15.77 7.15 -15.00
N TYR A 200 -15.56 7.83 -13.86
CA TYR A 200 -14.83 9.09 -13.83
C TYR A 200 -13.42 8.94 -14.40
N GLU A 201 -12.66 7.91 -14.01
CA GLU A 201 -11.32 7.66 -14.56
C GLU A 201 -11.33 7.38 -16.08
N ILE A 202 -12.34 6.65 -16.59
CA ILE A 202 -12.52 6.38 -18.02
C ILE A 202 -12.75 7.67 -18.81
N ASP A 203 -13.57 8.58 -18.28
CA ASP A 203 -13.90 9.85 -18.93
C ASP A 203 -12.68 10.77 -19.04
N HIS A 204 -11.68 10.59 -18.16
CA HIS A 204 -10.43 11.37 -18.14
C HIS A 204 -9.22 10.62 -18.71
N SER A 205 -9.39 9.37 -19.17
CA SER A 205 -8.33 8.55 -19.75
C SER A 205 -8.39 8.54 -21.27
N LYS A 206 -7.24 8.27 -21.92
CA LYS A 206 -7.14 8.18 -23.39
C LYS A 206 -6.39 6.92 -23.83
N GLY A 207 -6.64 6.49 -25.07
CA GLY A 207 -5.92 5.40 -25.73
C GLY A 207 -5.99 4.08 -24.97
N PHE A 208 -4.86 3.37 -24.87
CA PHE A 208 -4.77 2.04 -24.28
C PHE A 208 -5.24 1.99 -22.81
N ILE A 209 -5.05 3.09 -22.05
CA ILE A 209 -5.49 3.18 -20.64
C ILE A 209 -7.01 3.11 -20.59
N GLN A 210 -7.69 3.89 -21.42
CA GLN A 210 -9.15 3.92 -21.47
C GLN A 210 -9.73 2.54 -21.83
N GLU A 211 -9.13 1.84 -22.79
CA GLU A 211 -9.53 0.48 -23.17
C GLU A 211 -9.38 -0.51 -22.00
N LYS A 212 -8.26 -0.45 -21.27
CA LYS A 212 -8.02 -1.30 -20.10
C LYS A 212 -9.03 -1.02 -18.99
N LEU A 213 -9.36 0.25 -18.73
CA LEU A 213 -10.35 0.63 -17.72
C LEU A 213 -11.77 0.21 -18.14
N LYS A 214 -12.13 0.29 -19.42
CA LYS A 214 -13.42 -0.22 -19.94
C LYS A 214 -13.60 -1.72 -19.70
N LYS A 215 -12.56 -2.54 -19.91
CA LYS A 215 -12.59 -3.98 -19.58
C LYS A 215 -12.82 -4.23 -18.08
N ARG A 216 -12.24 -3.41 -17.21
CA ARG A 216 -12.51 -3.47 -15.75
C ARG A 216 -13.96 -3.09 -15.44
N LEU A 217 -14.52 -2.10 -16.12
CA LEU A 217 -15.90 -1.65 -15.93
C LEU A 217 -16.92 -2.73 -16.35
N GLU A 218 -16.65 -3.44 -17.43
CA GLU A 218 -17.46 -4.59 -17.87
C GLU A 218 -17.48 -5.69 -16.80
N LYS A 219 -16.33 -6.03 -16.23
CA LYS A 219 -16.22 -7.01 -15.13
C LYS A 219 -17.06 -6.60 -13.92
N ILE A 220 -16.90 -5.37 -13.43
CA ILE A 220 -17.68 -4.86 -12.28
C ILE A 220 -19.17 -4.84 -12.58
N THR A 221 -19.55 -4.50 -13.81
CA THR A 221 -20.98 -4.48 -14.20
C THR A 221 -21.57 -5.89 -14.20
N LYS A 222 -20.82 -6.90 -14.63
CA LYS A 222 -21.26 -8.30 -14.56
C LYS A 222 -21.47 -8.75 -13.11
N GLU A 223 -20.49 -8.49 -12.24
CA GLU A 223 -20.56 -8.84 -10.81
C GLU A 223 -21.68 -8.10 -10.08
N LEU A 224 -21.96 -6.85 -10.46
CA LEU A 224 -23.10 -6.10 -9.92
C LEU A 224 -24.43 -6.76 -10.27
N ASN A 225 -24.61 -7.18 -11.53
CA ASN A 225 -25.85 -7.84 -11.95
C ASN A 225 -26.05 -9.18 -11.23
N GLU A 226 -24.96 -9.92 -10.95
CA GLU A 226 -25.00 -11.16 -10.17
C GLU A 226 -25.45 -10.89 -8.72
N LEU A 227 -24.90 -9.84 -8.07
CA LEU A 227 -25.29 -9.45 -6.71
C LEU A 227 -26.71 -8.85 -6.63
N GLU A 228 -27.13 -8.10 -7.65
CA GLU A 228 -28.47 -7.49 -7.72
C GLU A 228 -29.58 -8.55 -7.71
N GLY A 229 -29.35 -9.70 -8.35
CA GLY A 229 -30.29 -10.82 -8.33
C GLY A 229 -30.49 -11.50 -6.97
N GLU A 230 -29.62 -11.20 -5.99
CA GLU A 230 -29.63 -11.82 -4.65
C GLU A 230 -30.16 -10.88 -3.55
N LEU A 231 -30.42 -9.61 -3.88
CA LEU A 231 -30.82 -8.57 -2.91
C LEU A 231 -32.25 -8.09 -3.16
N GLU A 232 -32.91 -7.62 -2.10
CA GLU A 232 -34.23 -7.01 -2.21
C GLU A 232 -34.16 -5.62 -2.86
N SER A 233 -35.16 -5.27 -3.68
CA SER A 233 -35.16 -4.04 -4.47
C SER A 233 -35.11 -2.75 -3.62
N ASN A 234 -35.76 -2.74 -2.46
CA ASN A 234 -35.70 -1.65 -1.48
C ASN A 234 -34.27 -1.39 -0.97
N ILE A 235 -33.49 -2.44 -0.73
CA ILE A 235 -32.09 -2.33 -0.29
C ILE A 235 -31.25 -1.73 -1.41
N ILE A 236 -31.44 -2.22 -2.64
CA ILE A 236 -30.76 -1.73 -3.85
C ILE A 236 -31.02 -0.22 -4.04
N GLU A 237 -32.28 0.20 -3.98
CA GLU A 237 -32.68 1.61 -4.11
C GLU A 237 -32.07 2.49 -3.01
N SER A 238 -32.04 2.02 -1.77
CA SER A 238 -31.42 2.72 -0.64
C SER A 238 -29.92 2.95 -0.88
N ILE A 239 -29.20 1.92 -1.30
CA ILE A 239 -27.76 2.01 -1.60
C ILE A 239 -27.52 2.97 -2.78
N HIS A 240 -28.29 2.86 -3.86
CA HIS A 240 -28.21 3.78 -4.99
C HIS A 240 -28.40 5.24 -4.57
N SER A 241 -29.35 5.49 -3.66
CA SER A 241 -29.63 6.83 -3.14
C SER A 241 -28.45 7.36 -2.33
N SER A 242 -27.88 6.53 -1.44
CA SER A 242 -26.72 6.89 -0.61
C SER A 242 -25.47 7.25 -1.43
N ILE A 243 -25.20 6.53 -2.53
CA ILE A 243 -24.01 6.79 -3.37
C ILE A 243 -24.15 8.10 -4.15
N ASN A 244 -25.38 8.57 -4.37
CA ASN A 244 -25.69 9.76 -5.16
C ASN A 244 -25.96 11.01 -4.32
N SER A 245 -26.35 10.88 -3.04
CA SER A 245 -26.68 12.00 -2.15
C SER A 245 -25.48 12.91 -1.84
N HIS A 246 -24.26 12.38 -1.86
CA HIS A 246 -23.05 13.16 -1.51
C HIS A 246 -22.53 14.06 -2.64
N LYS A 247 -23.41 14.61 -3.48
CA LYS A 247 -23.02 15.59 -4.51
C LYS A 247 -22.73 16.99 -3.95
N ASP A 248 -23.14 17.32 -2.72
CA ASP A 248 -23.11 18.71 -2.21
C ASP A 248 -22.75 18.83 -0.71
N THR A 249 -21.63 18.23 -0.27
CA THR A 249 -21.03 18.60 1.04
C THR A 249 -19.77 19.42 0.80
N THR A 250 -19.99 20.64 0.30
CA THR A 250 -19.07 21.78 0.34
C THR A 250 -19.00 22.32 1.76
N THR A 251 -18.40 21.57 2.68
CA THR A 251 -17.73 22.21 3.82
C THR A 251 -16.39 22.73 3.33
N VAL A 252 -16.37 24.03 3.11
CA VAL A 252 -15.21 24.83 2.74
C VAL A 252 -14.19 24.81 3.89
N GLU A 253 -13.30 23.84 3.87
CA GLU A 253 -11.96 23.99 4.45
C GLU A 253 -10.93 23.65 3.38
N SER A 254 -10.51 24.70 2.67
CA SER A 254 -9.21 24.82 2.01
C SER A 254 -8.60 23.54 1.41
N THR A 255 -9.06 23.13 0.23
CA THR A 255 -8.16 22.49 -0.74
C THR A 255 -8.46 23.05 -2.13
N PRO A 256 -7.52 23.82 -2.72
CA PRO A 256 -7.72 24.39 -4.04
C PRO A 256 -7.59 23.28 -5.09
N ASN A 257 -8.53 23.25 -6.04
CA ASN A 257 -8.40 22.63 -7.37
C ASN A 257 -8.30 21.08 -7.38
N SER A 258 -9.26 20.38 -7.99
CA SER A 258 -9.15 20.00 -9.40
C SER A 258 -7.81 19.32 -9.71
N GLU A 259 -7.86 17.99 -9.93
CA GLU A 259 -6.75 17.09 -10.34
C GLU A 259 -6.01 16.35 -9.21
N PHE A 260 -6.67 15.40 -8.53
CA PHE A 260 -5.93 14.31 -7.86
C PHE A 260 -5.32 13.37 -8.93
N ARG A 261 -4.17 13.77 -9.47
CA ARG A 261 -3.28 12.86 -10.20
C ARG A 261 -2.42 12.13 -9.17
N ALA A 262 -2.21 10.84 -9.36
CA ALA A 262 -1.30 10.00 -8.56
C ALA A 262 0.17 10.50 -8.50
N HIS A 263 0.49 11.62 -9.15
CA HIS A 263 1.78 12.29 -9.14
C HIS A 263 1.87 13.45 -8.14
N GLU A 264 0.81 13.72 -7.37
CA GLU A 264 0.85 14.66 -6.23
C GLU A 264 1.28 13.99 -4.92
N SER A 265 2.01 12.87 -4.96
CA SER A 265 2.58 12.22 -3.77
C SER A 265 3.60 13.08 -3.00
N ARG A 266 3.93 14.27 -3.50
CA ARG A 266 4.71 15.32 -2.81
C ARG A 266 3.89 16.57 -2.46
N SER A 267 2.56 16.55 -2.61
CA SER A 267 1.72 17.66 -2.14
C SER A 267 1.77 17.69 -0.61
N LYS A 268 1.81 18.91 -0.06
CA LYS A 268 2.15 19.26 1.34
C LYS A 268 1.15 18.78 2.39
N ASN A 269 0.40 17.72 2.13
CA ASN A 269 -0.58 17.20 3.05
C ASN A 269 0.16 16.41 4.14
N LYS A 270 0.05 16.90 5.37
CA LYS A 270 0.49 16.17 6.56
C LYS A 270 -0.32 14.86 6.65
N LEU A 271 0.30 13.82 7.20
CA LEU A 271 -0.36 12.60 7.66
C LEU A 271 -1.71 12.92 8.31
N ILE A 272 -2.73 12.07 8.16
CA ILE A 272 -3.87 12.14 9.08
C ILE A 272 -3.32 11.81 10.48
N PRO A 273 -3.32 12.76 11.43
CA PRO A 273 -2.82 12.51 12.77
C PRO A 273 -3.62 11.41 13.44
N VAL A 274 -2.97 10.59 14.28
CA VAL A 274 -3.64 9.49 15.01
C VAL A 274 -4.86 9.98 15.80
N SER A 275 -4.81 11.21 16.33
CA SER A 275 -5.94 11.86 17.04
C SER A 275 -7.17 12.07 16.17
N ASP A 276 -6.99 12.26 14.87
CA ASP A 276 -8.04 12.68 13.93
C ASP A 276 -8.59 11.49 13.13
N GLN A 277 -7.91 10.34 13.20
CA GLN A 277 -8.34 9.11 12.53
C GLN A 277 -9.76 8.68 12.93
N PRO A 278 -10.17 8.67 14.22
CA PRO A 278 -11.53 8.26 14.60
C PRO A 278 -12.62 9.12 13.93
N ALA A 279 -12.46 10.45 13.93
CA ALA A 279 -13.39 11.37 13.30
C ALA A 279 -13.43 11.19 11.77
N THR A 280 -12.26 10.96 11.17
CA THR A 280 -12.14 10.71 9.73
C THR A 280 -12.85 9.40 9.31
N ILE A 281 -12.71 8.36 10.12
CA ILE A 281 -13.37 7.07 9.92
C ILE A 281 -14.89 7.21 10.05
N GLU A 282 -15.36 7.92 11.07
CA GLU A 282 -16.78 8.17 11.29
C GLU A 282 -17.42 8.94 10.12
N ASP A 283 -16.78 10.01 9.66
CA ASP A 283 -17.23 10.77 8.48
C ASP A 283 -17.27 9.91 7.21
N PHE A 284 -16.30 9.02 7.02
CA PHE A 284 -16.30 8.08 5.91
C PHE A 284 -17.50 7.14 5.95
N PHE A 285 -17.80 6.53 7.11
CA PHE A 285 -18.94 5.63 7.24
C PHE A 285 -20.28 6.37 7.18
N HIS A 286 -20.34 7.63 7.61
CA HIS A 286 -21.50 8.49 7.40
C HIS A 286 -21.76 8.76 5.90
N ARG A 287 -20.70 8.96 5.10
CA ARG A 287 -20.80 9.12 3.64
C ARG A 287 -21.09 7.81 2.89
N PHE A 288 -20.77 6.67 3.48
CA PHE A 288 -20.98 5.35 2.90
C PHE A 288 -21.69 4.44 3.89
N PRO A 289 -22.96 4.73 4.23
CA PRO A 289 -23.69 4.02 5.28
C PRO A 289 -23.86 2.52 4.97
N PHE A 290 -23.81 2.13 3.68
CA PHE A 290 -23.84 0.74 3.26
C PHE A 290 -22.65 -0.10 3.79
N LEU A 291 -21.60 0.50 4.35
CA LEU A 291 -20.46 -0.19 4.97
C LEU A 291 -20.60 -0.39 6.50
N SER A 292 -21.71 0.09 7.06
CA SER A 292 -21.98 0.04 8.51
C SER A 292 -22.99 -1.05 8.90
N PHE A 293 -23.36 -1.93 7.94
CA PHE A 293 -24.29 -3.04 8.15
C PHE A 293 -23.61 -4.30 8.68
#